data_AF-A0A2T4B2L3-F1
#
_entry.id   AF-A0A2T4B2L3-F1
#
_cell.length_a   1.000
_cell.length_b   1.000
_cell.length_c   1.000
_cell.angle_alpha   90.00
_cell.angle_beta   90.00
_cell.angle_gamma   90.00
#
_symmetry.space_group_name_H-M   'P 1'
#
loop_
_entity.id
_entity.type
_entity.pdbx_description
1 polymer ?
#
loop_
_entity_poly.entity_id
_entity_poly.type
_entity_poly.pdbx_seq_one_letter_code
_entity_poly.pdbx_strand_id
1 'polypeptide(L)' 'MGLIDAKNKVPEYQRFYQAAYKAHTRLWKIHPRSRWYMGPYLVALWGGFGASIYAASRKVAGHNTWFGKD' A
#
# COMPACT_ATOMS: atom_id res chain seq x y z
N MET A 1 6.38 -30.20 9.23
CA MET A 1 7.61 -29.70 8.58
C MET A 1 7.37 -28.32 7.92
N GLY A 2 6.84 -27.33 8.65
CA GLY A 2 6.48 -26.01 8.08
C GLY A 2 7.59 -24.96 8.14
N LEU A 3 8.62 -25.21 8.95
CA LEU A 3 9.79 -24.35 9.15
C LEU A 3 11.09 -25.16 9.17
N ILE A 4 11.05 -26.36 9.76
CA ILE A 4 12.14 -27.35 9.75
C ILE A 4 12.00 -28.18 8.45
N ASP A 5 13.10 -28.30 7.68
CA ASP A 5 13.21 -28.95 6.36
C ASP A 5 12.33 -28.37 5.23
N ALA A 6 11.95 -27.09 5.33
CA ALA A 6 11.26 -26.42 4.24
C ALA A 6 12.20 -26.22 3.03
N LYS A 7 11.74 -26.55 1.82
CA LYS A 7 12.50 -26.31 0.58
C LYS A 7 12.91 -24.84 0.49
N ASN A 8 14.19 -24.58 0.29
CA ASN A 8 14.70 -23.23 0.06
C ASN A 8 14.16 -22.65 -1.26
N LYS A 9 13.31 -21.62 -1.17
CA LYS A 9 12.74 -20.89 -2.32
C LYS A 9 13.50 -19.61 -2.67
N VAL A 10 14.57 -19.27 -1.96
CA VAL A 10 15.33 -18.02 -2.18
C VAL A 10 15.82 -17.89 -3.63
N PRO A 11 16.46 -18.90 -4.25
CA PRO A 11 16.91 -18.77 -5.63
C PRO A 11 15.76 -18.60 -6.63
N GLU A 12 14.61 -19.23 -6.36
CA GLU A 12 13.40 -19.09 -7.19
C GLU A 12 12.90 -17.65 -7.15
N TYR A 13 12.78 -17.07 -5.95
CA TYR A 13 12.38 -15.67 -5.78
C TYR A 13 13.42 -14.70 -6.36
N GLN A 14 14.72 -14.94 -6.18
CA GLN A 14 15.76 -14.09 -6.75
C GLN A 14 15.62 -13.98 -8.27
N ARG A 15 15.44 -15.10 -8.99
CA ARG A 15 15.23 -15.09 -10.45
C ARG A 15 13.94 -14.35 -10.82
N PHE A 16 12.85 -14.62 -10.11
CA PHE A 16 11.55 -13.99 -10.34
C PHE A 16 11.62 -12.46 -10.18
N TYR A 17 12.18 -11.97 -9.07
CA TYR A 17 12.31 -10.54 -8.80
C TYR A 17 13.30 -9.86 -9.75
N GLN A 18 14.43 -10.50 -10.07
CA GLN A 18 15.42 -9.95 -11.00
C GLN A 18 14.85 -9.85 -12.43
N ALA A 19 14.08 -10.84 -12.89
CA ALA A 19 13.44 -10.80 -14.21
C ALA A 19 12.41 -9.67 -14.29
N ALA A 20 11.56 -9.53 -13.27
CA ALA A 20 10.57 -8.45 -13.19
C ALA A 20 11.23 -7.06 -13.07
N TYR A 21 12.33 -6.95 -12.32
CA TYR A 21 13.10 -5.72 -12.18
C TYR A 21 13.77 -5.31 -13.50
N LYS A 22 14.31 -6.27 -14.28
CA LYS A 22 14.80 -6.03 -15.65
C LYS A 22 13.70 -5.53 -16.59
N ALA A 23 12.45 -5.94 -16.37
CA ALA A 23 11.28 -5.41 -17.05
C ALA A 23 10.77 -4.06 -16.47
N HIS A 24 11.58 -3.39 -15.64
CA HIS A 24 11.29 -2.11 -15.00
C HIS A 24 9.99 -2.07 -14.17
N THR A 25 9.55 -3.22 -13.65
CA THR A 25 8.45 -3.22 -12.68
C THR A 25 8.95 -2.78 -11.30
N ARG A 26 8.21 -1.88 -10.66
CA ARG A 26 8.55 -1.37 -9.32
C ARG A 26 8.52 -2.52 -8.31
N LEU A 27 9.51 -2.57 -7.42
CA LEU A 27 9.70 -3.67 -6.45
C LEU A 27 8.42 -4.04 -5.70
N TRP A 28 7.69 -3.04 -5.21
CA TRP A 28 6.45 -3.24 -4.45
C TRP A 28 5.27 -3.73 -5.30
N LYS A 29 5.40 -3.82 -6.63
CA LYS A 29 4.37 -4.34 -7.56
C LYS A 29 4.69 -5.72 -8.14
N ILE A 30 5.90 -6.25 -7.89
CA ILE A 30 6.40 -7.46 -8.57
C ILE A 30 5.64 -8.73 -8.14
N HIS A 31 5.43 -8.91 -6.84
CA HIS A 31 4.80 -10.14 -6.33
C HIS A 31 3.30 -10.20 -6.69
N PRO A 32 2.73 -11.37 -7.07
CA PRO A 32 1.30 -11.47 -7.40
C PRO A 32 0.36 -10.97 -6.29
N ARG A 33 0.68 -11.29 -5.04
CA ARG A 33 -0.02 -10.77 -3.84
C ARG A 33 0.09 -9.27 -3.63
N SER A 34 1.03 -8.57 -4.28
CA SER A 34 1.19 -7.12 -4.15
C SER A 34 -0.13 -6.38 -4.37
N ARG A 35 -0.93 -6.78 -5.37
CA ARG A 35 -2.22 -6.15 -5.67
C ARG A 35 -3.15 -6.12 -4.46
N TRP A 36 -3.20 -7.22 -3.71
CA TRP A 36 -4.05 -7.36 -2.52
C TRP A 36 -3.56 -6.56 -1.32
N TYR A 37 -2.25 -6.31 -1.20
CA TYR A 37 -1.70 -5.46 -0.15
C TYR A 37 -1.75 -3.98 -0.52
N MET A 38 -1.32 -3.65 -1.74
CA MET A 38 -1.21 -2.27 -2.22
C MET A 38 -2.56 -1.61 -2.42
N GLY A 39 -3.61 -2.35 -2.82
CA GLY A 39 -4.94 -1.79 -3.02
C GLY A 39 -5.49 -1.15 -1.74
N PRO A 40 -5.70 -1.92 -0.67
CA PRO A 40 -6.17 -1.39 0.62
C PRO A 40 -5.23 -0.33 1.21
N TYR A 41 -3.91 -0.54 1.12
CA TYR A 41 -2.92 0.44 1.60
C TYR A 41 -3.07 1.80 0.91
N LEU A 42 -3.19 1.83 -0.42
CA LEU A 42 -3.32 3.08 -1.16
C LEU A 42 -4.65 3.79 -0.90
N VAL A 43 -5.74 3.03 -0.72
CA VAL A 43 -7.05 3.59 -0.34
C VAL A 43 -6.97 4.24 1.04
N ALA A 44 -6.38 3.56 2.02
CA ALA A 44 -6.22 4.11 3.36
C ALA A 44 -5.29 5.34 3.38
N LEU A 45 -4.17 5.28 2.65
CA LEU A 45 -3.20 6.36 2.58
C LEU A 45 -3.82 7.62 1.96
N TRP A 46 -4.35 7.52 0.75
CA TRP A 46 -4.87 8.69 0.03
C TRP A 46 -6.23 9.12 0.55
N GLY A 47 -7.06 8.18 0.99
CA GLY A 47 -8.33 8.47 1.66
C GLY A 47 -8.11 9.22 2.97
N GLY A 48 -7.20 8.74 3.83
CA GLY A 48 -6.83 9.41 5.08
C GLY A 48 -6.17 10.77 4.86
N PHE A 49 -5.29 10.88 3.87
CA PHE A 49 -4.68 12.16 3.50
C PHE A 49 -5.72 13.18 3.03
N GLY A 50 -6.61 12.79 2.11
CA GLY A 50 -7.70 13.67 1.63
C GLY A 50 -8.67 14.06 2.74
N ALA A 51 -9.02 13.10 3.60
CA ALA A 51 -9.81 13.33 4.81
C ALA A 51 -9.16 14.36 5.75
N SER A 52 -7.84 14.27 5.94
CA SER A 52 -7.09 15.18 6.81
C SER A 52 -7.04 16.61 6.26
N ILE A 53 -6.81 16.75 4.95
CA ILE A 53 -6.86 18.05 4.27
C ILE A 53 -8.27 18.65 4.38
N TYR A 54 -9.31 17.85 4.12
CA TYR A 54 -10.70 18.32 4.23
C TYR A 54 -11.00 18.85 5.64
N ALA A 55 -10.64 18.10 6.69
CA ALA A 55 -10.84 18.53 8.06
C ALA A 55 -10.03 19.78 8.42
N ALA A 56 -8.78 19.87 7.95
CA ALA A 56 -7.96 21.06 8.14
C ALA A 56 -8.58 22.29 7.45
N SER A 57 -9.02 22.17 6.20
CA SER A 57 -9.69 23.25 5.48
C SER A 57 -10.99 23.68 6.16
N ARG A 58 -11.79 22.73 6.64
CA ARG A 58 -13.01 22.99 7.41
C ARG A 58 -12.70 23.73 8.71
N LYS A 59 -11.64 23.32 9.42
CA LYS A 59 -11.19 23.96 10.65
C LYS A 59 -10.75 25.41 10.44
N VAL A 60 -10.03 25.68 9.36
CA VAL A 60 -9.65 27.05 8.97
C VAL A 60 -10.88 27.90 8.65
N ALA A 61 -11.91 27.31 8.04
CA ALA A 61 -13.19 27.98 7.78
C ALA A 61 -14.09 28.12 9.03
N GLY A 62 -13.62 27.74 10.22
CA GLY A 62 -14.34 27.88 11.49
C GLY A 62 -15.25 26.71 11.86
N HIS A 63 -15.30 25.66 11.03
CA HIS A 63 -16.14 24.49 11.29
C HIS A 63 -15.42 23.44 12.14
N ASN A 64 -16.10 22.94 13.16
CA ASN A 64 -15.52 21.95 14.08
C ASN A 64 -15.96 20.52 13.78
N THR A 65 -16.95 20.35 12.89
CA THR A 65 -17.52 19.05 12.55
C THR A 65 -17.20 18.63 11.11
N TRP A 66 -17.18 17.30 10.89
CA TRP A 66 -16.88 16.70 9.59
C TRP A 66 -18.01 16.92 8.59
N PHE A 67 -19.25 16.79 9.06
CA PHE A 67 -20.48 17.09 8.32
C PHE A 67 -21.45 17.76 9.29
N GLY A 68 -21.82 19.00 9.01
CA GLY A 68 -22.65 19.80 9.92
C GLY A 68 -22.63 21.28 9.59
N LYS A 69 -23.67 21.99 10.00
CA LYS A 69 -23.80 23.44 9.85
C LYS A 69 -22.93 24.21 10.85
N ASP A 70 -22.48 23.52 11.91
CA ASP A 70 -21.66 24.04 13.00
C ASP A 70 -20.18 23.63 12.84
#